data_AF-A0A2M8QCP1-F1
#
_entry.id   AF-A0A2M8QCP1-F1
#
_cell.length_a   1.000
_cell.length_b   1.000
_cell.length_c   1.000
_cell.angle_alpha   90.00
_cell.angle_beta   90.00
_cell.angle_gamma   90.00
#
_symmetry.space_group_name_H-M   'P 1'
#
loop_
_entity.id
_entity.type
_entity.pdbx_description
1 polymer ?
#
loop_
_entity_poly.entity_id
_entity_poly.type
_entity_poly.pdbx_seq_one_letter_code
_entity_poly.pdbx_strand_id
1 'polypeptide(L)'
;MLRATILLCIMFSALARPLPPQIERQHARPGAIAQSYRVFLPIVLNQPTRFAVIGDFGLAGAPAAAVANLVKAWQPQAIVTTGDNNYYSGLAGTIDQNIGQYYADFIHPYLGSYPAPNNPGFNRFYPALGNHDWNSSTGYAAHLSYFTLPGNERYYEVLIGPAHWFILNSDVNEPDGITASSAQALWLQSALAASTACWQIVVLHHPPYSSSAGMAQRRPRNGHLQLGAPTW
;
A
#
# COMPACT_ATOMS: atom_id res chain seq x y z
N MET A 1 -1.23 4.37 30.61
CA MET A 1 -1.18 3.01 30.04
C MET A 1 -1.50 3.10 28.56
N LEU A 2 -0.48 3.16 27.70
CA LEU A 2 -0.66 3.18 26.24
C LEU A 2 -0.97 1.75 25.78
N ARG A 3 -2.16 1.52 25.24
CA ARG A 3 -2.46 0.30 24.47
C ARG A 3 -2.14 0.59 23.02
N ALA A 4 -0.95 0.19 22.58
CA ALA A 4 -0.66 0.04 21.16
C ALA A 4 -1.44 -1.19 20.67
N THR A 5 -2.46 -0.98 19.86
CA THR A 5 -3.17 -2.07 19.19
C THR A 5 -2.28 -2.58 18.06
N ILE A 6 -1.53 -3.65 18.33
CA ILE A 6 -0.86 -4.44 17.29
C ILE A 6 -1.98 -5.16 16.53
N LEU A 7 -2.28 -4.73 15.30
CA LEU A 7 -3.19 -5.44 14.43
C LEU A 7 -2.49 -6.71 13.95
N LEU A 8 -2.92 -7.85 14.48
CA LEU A 8 -2.50 -9.18 14.04
C LEU A 8 -3.10 -9.43 12.65
N CYS A 9 -2.29 -9.32 11.60
CA CYS A 9 -2.65 -9.86 10.28
C CYS A 9 -2.75 -11.38 10.39
N ILE A 10 -3.96 -11.92 10.21
CA ILE A 10 -4.17 -13.36 10.07
C ILE A 10 -3.59 -13.77 8.71
N MET A 11 -2.43 -14.43 8.75
CA MET A 11 -1.78 -15.04 7.61
C MET A 11 -2.54 -16.31 7.22
N PHE A 12 -3.23 -16.32 6.08
CA PHE A 12 -3.62 -17.57 5.43
C PHE A 12 -2.43 -18.05 4.59
N SER A 13 -1.72 -19.06 5.09
CA SER A 13 -0.77 -19.83 4.28
C SER A 13 -1.55 -20.73 3.32
N ALA A 14 -1.70 -20.31 2.06
CA ALA A 14 -2.02 -21.24 0.99
C ALA A 14 -0.74 -21.97 0.59
N LEU A 15 -0.76 -23.30 0.66
CA LEU A 15 0.35 -24.17 0.28
C LEU A 15 0.76 -23.89 -1.18
N ALA A 16 2.02 -23.49 -1.38
CA ALA A 16 2.61 -23.24 -2.68
C ALA A 16 2.56 -24.51 -3.56
N ARG A 17 1.99 -24.40 -4.77
CA ARG A 17 2.14 -25.44 -5.79
C ARG A 17 3.47 -25.23 -6.53
N PRO A 18 4.27 -26.29 -6.78
CA PRO A 18 5.45 -26.20 -7.62
C PRO A 18 5.06 -25.90 -9.08
N LEU A 19 5.84 -25.03 -9.73
CA LEU A 19 5.68 -24.70 -11.14
C LEU A 19 6.09 -25.88 -12.04
N PRO A 20 5.31 -26.24 -13.07
CA PRO A 20 5.76 -27.20 -14.08
C PRO A 20 6.80 -26.57 -15.04
N PRO A 21 7.73 -27.36 -15.61
CA PRO A 21 8.72 -26.86 -16.56
C PRO A 21 8.04 -26.43 -17.86
N GLN A 22 8.32 -25.21 -18.32
CA GLN A 22 7.83 -24.70 -19.59
C GLN A 22 8.69 -25.26 -20.73
N ILE A 23 8.06 -25.98 -21.66
CA ILE A 23 8.65 -26.41 -22.93
C ILE A 23 8.48 -25.27 -23.94
N GLU A 24 9.58 -24.70 -24.39
CA GLU A 24 9.60 -23.68 -25.44
C GLU A 24 9.39 -24.34 -26.82
N ARG A 25 8.31 -23.99 -27.54
CA ARG A 25 8.23 -24.19 -29.00
C ARG A 25 8.37 -22.84 -29.67
N GLN A 26 9.52 -22.61 -30.28
CA GLN A 26 9.76 -21.52 -31.20
C GLN A 26 9.00 -21.75 -32.52
N HIS A 27 8.27 -20.75 -32.98
CA HIS A 27 8.01 -20.51 -34.41
C HIS A 27 8.17 -19.01 -34.67
N ALA A 28 9.21 -18.66 -35.40
CA ALA A 28 9.58 -17.30 -35.75
C ALA A 28 8.75 -16.76 -36.92
N ARG A 29 8.45 -15.45 -36.89
CA ARG A 29 8.33 -14.58 -38.07
C ARG A 29 8.95 -13.21 -37.77
N PRO A 30 9.60 -12.54 -38.74
CA PRO A 30 10.34 -11.31 -38.51
C PRO A 30 9.47 -10.07 -38.79
N GLY A 31 9.37 -9.19 -37.80
CA GLY A 31 8.75 -7.87 -37.90
C GLY A 31 8.81 -7.19 -36.53
N ALA A 32 9.52 -6.07 -36.47
CA ALA A 32 9.90 -5.32 -35.27
C ALA A 32 8.94 -5.44 -34.08
N ILE A 33 9.36 -6.19 -33.06
CA ILE A 33 8.73 -6.18 -31.74
C ILE A 33 9.52 -5.19 -30.89
N ALA A 34 8.86 -4.17 -30.37
CA ALA A 34 9.39 -3.40 -29.26
C ALA A 34 9.72 -4.39 -28.13
N GLN A 35 11.01 -4.68 -27.94
CA GLN A 35 11.45 -5.49 -26.81
C GLN A 35 11.05 -4.73 -25.56
N SER A 36 10.02 -5.23 -24.88
CA SER A 36 9.79 -4.94 -23.49
C SER A 36 10.96 -5.55 -22.72
N TYR A 37 12.01 -4.75 -22.53
CA TYR A 37 13.09 -5.07 -21.62
C TYR A 37 12.51 -5.11 -20.20
N ARG A 38 11.95 -6.26 -19.80
CA ARG A 38 11.80 -6.56 -18.39
C ARG A 38 13.21 -6.76 -17.87
N VAL A 39 13.74 -5.73 -17.20
CA VAL A 39 14.94 -5.88 -16.39
C VAL A 39 14.60 -6.88 -15.30
N PHE A 40 14.96 -8.14 -15.50
CA PHE A 40 15.01 -9.11 -14.43
C PHE A 40 16.26 -8.79 -13.62
N LEU A 41 16.10 -7.96 -12.59
CA LEU A 41 17.07 -7.91 -11.50
C LEU A 41 17.26 -9.36 -11.01
N PRO A 42 18.51 -9.83 -10.78
CA PRO A 42 18.72 -11.15 -10.21
C PRO A 42 17.96 -11.22 -8.89
N ILE A 43 16.94 -12.09 -8.84
CA ILE A 43 16.24 -12.41 -7.61
C ILE A 43 17.29 -13.08 -6.73
N VAL A 44 17.81 -12.37 -5.73
CA VAL A 44 18.60 -12.98 -4.67
C VAL A 44 17.63 -13.84 -3.87
N LEU A 45 17.47 -15.10 -4.27
CA LEU A 45 16.52 -16.09 -3.73
C LEU A 45 16.79 -16.48 -2.26
N ASN A 46 17.60 -15.73 -1.51
CA ASN A 46 18.10 -16.18 -0.21
C ASN A 46 18.16 -15.11 0.88
N GLN A 47 17.39 -14.02 0.74
CA GLN A 47 17.20 -13.05 1.82
C GLN A 47 15.70 -12.85 2.11
N PRO A 48 15.26 -12.90 3.38
CA PRO A 48 13.88 -12.67 3.72
C PRO A 48 13.48 -11.24 3.32
N THR A 49 12.35 -11.10 2.64
CA THR A 49 11.78 -9.77 2.37
C THR A 49 11.19 -9.21 3.65
N ARG A 50 11.66 -8.02 4.06
CA ARG A 50 11.16 -7.34 5.26
C ARG A 50 10.47 -6.03 4.86
N PHE A 51 9.20 -5.94 5.18
CA PHE A 51 8.41 -4.72 5.07
C PHE A 51 7.88 -4.35 6.45
N ALA A 52 7.68 -3.05 6.68
CA ALA A 52 6.96 -2.54 7.83
C ALA A 52 5.56 -2.11 7.40
N VAL A 53 4.56 -2.37 8.24
CA VAL A 53 3.19 -1.88 8.06
C VAL A 53 2.84 -0.99 9.24
N ILE A 54 2.41 0.24 8.96
CA ILE A 54 2.04 1.24 9.97
C ILE A 54 0.75 1.95 9.57
N GLY A 55 0.01 2.49 10.52
CA GLY A 55 -1.22 3.26 10.27
C GLY A 55 -1.39 4.32 11.34
N ASP A 56 -2.25 5.30 11.08
CA ASP A 56 -2.73 6.26 12.08
C ASP A 56 -1.58 7.00 12.80
N PHE A 57 -0.48 7.25 12.09
CA PHE A 57 0.73 7.88 12.65
C PHE A 57 0.81 9.38 12.35
N GLY A 58 -0.04 9.88 11.44
CA GLY A 58 0.15 11.13 10.71
C GLY A 58 0.02 12.43 11.51
N LEU A 59 0.26 12.41 12.82
CA LEU A 59 0.38 13.59 13.66
C LEU A 59 1.81 13.67 14.19
N ALA A 60 2.57 14.63 13.67
CA ALA A 60 3.94 14.86 14.12
C ALA A 60 4.03 15.08 15.63
N GLY A 61 5.03 14.46 16.26
CA GLY A 61 5.28 14.57 17.70
C GLY A 61 6.10 13.40 18.24
N ALA A 62 6.32 13.40 19.55
CA ALA A 62 7.09 12.35 20.23
C ALA A 62 6.56 10.92 19.95
N PRO A 63 5.24 10.66 19.90
CA PRO A 63 4.73 9.33 19.57
C PRO A 63 5.09 8.87 18.14
N ALA A 64 4.86 9.73 17.14
CA ALA A 64 5.21 9.44 15.75
C ALA A 64 6.72 9.22 15.59
N ALA A 65 7.54 10.04 16.24
CA ALA A 65 8.99 9.89 16.27
C ALA A 65 9.43 8.54 16.88
N ALA A 66 8.79 8.11 17.98
CA ALA A 66 9.10 6.84 18.63
C ALA A 66 8.76 5.64 17.72
N VAL A 67 7.61 5.67 17.04
CA VAL A 67 7.23 4.64 16.06
C VAL A 67 8.19 4.64 14.88
N ALA A 68 8.52 5.80 14.31
CA ALA A 68 9.46 5.91 13.21
C ALA A 68 10.83 5.34 13.56
N ASN A 69 11.33 5.58 14.77
CA ASN A 69 12.60 5.02 15.24
C ASN A 69 12.53 3.50 15.38
N LEU A 70 11.44 2.96 15.91
CA LEU A 70 11.22 1.51 15.99
C LEU A 70 11.19 0.86 14.59
N VAL A 71 10.42 1.43 13.67
CA VAL A 71 10.31 0.95 12.28
C VAL A 71 11.68 0.97 11.60
N LYS A 72 12.42 2.07 11.70
CA LYS A 72 13.75 2.19 11.07
C LYS A 72 14.78 1.23 11.68
N ALA A 73 14.69 0.93 12.98
CA ALA A 73 15.57 -0.03 13.64
C ALA A 73 15.42 -1.46 13.08
N TRP A 74 14.28 -1.81 12.48
CA TRP A 74 14.09 -3.09 11.80
C TRP A 74 14.72 -3.13 10.40
N GLN A 75 15.22 -2.01 9.88
CA GLN A 75 15.79 -1.87 8.54
C GLN A 75 14.88 -2.47 7.44
N PRO A 76 13.61 -2.04 7.32
CA PRO A 76 12.71 -2.56 6.31
C PRO A 76 13.15 -2.13 4.91
N GLN A 77 12.90 -3.00 3.93
CA GLN A 77 13.09 -2.72 2.51
C GLN A 77 12.01 -1.77 1.98
N ALA A 78 10.82 -1.82 2.56
CA ALA A 78 9.71 -0.93 2.25
C ALA A 78 8.81 -0.70 3.47
N ILE A 79 8.11 0.43 3.48
CA ILE A 79 7.06 0.77 4.43
C ILE A 79 5.77 0.88 3.64
N VAL A 80 4.73 0.16 4.07
CA VAL A 80 3.37 0.28 3.56
C VAL A 80 2.52 0.88 4.65
N THR A 81 1.68 1.87 4.34
CA THR A 81 0.79 2.44 5.35
C THR A 81 -0.66 2.01 5.14
N THR A 82 -1.41 1.88 6.23
CA THR A 82 -2.85 1.58 6.22
C THR A 82 -3.69 2.85 6.29
N GLY A 83 -3.19 4.00 5.82
CA GLY A 83 -3.94 5.27 5.84
C GLY A 83 -3.73 6.13 7.08
N ASP A 84 -4.33 7.32 7.01
CA ASP A 84 -4.23 8.38 8.02
C ASP A 84 -2.77 8.84 8.23
N ASN A 85 -2.18 9.23 7.11
CA ASN A 85 -0.78 9.65 7.02
C ASN A 85 -0.59 11.14 7.35
N ASN A 86 -1.64 11.95 7.20
CA ASN A 86 -1.57 13.40 7.35
C ASN A 86 -2.77 13.98 8.11
N TYR A 87 -2.75 13.85 9.45
CA TYR A 87 -3.78 14.41 10.32
C TYR A 87 -3.78 15.94 10.34
N TYR A 88 -4.92 16.59 10.60
CA TYR A 88 -6.25 15.98 10.81
C TYR A 88 -7.13 15.99 9.56
N SER A 89 -6.68 16.58 8.46
CA SER A 89 -7.56 16.89 7.33
C SER A 89 -6.81 17.01 6.01
N GLY A 90 -5.74 16.23 5.82
CA GLY A 90 -5.05 16.10 4.54
C GLY A 90 -4.49 17.43 4.02
N LEU A 91 -4.00 18.31 4.90
CA LEU A 91 -3.53 19.63 4.51
C LEU A 91 -2.14 19.56 3.85
N ALA A 92 -1.96 20.30 2.75
CA ALA A 92 -0.66 20.41 2.09
C ALA A 92 0.41 21.04 3.01
N GLY A 93 0.00 21.94 3.90
CA GLY A 93 0.93 22.58 4.86
C GLY A 93 1.45 21.66 5.96
N THR A 94 0.83 20.50 6.20
CA THR A 94 1.21 19.58 7.27
C THR A 94 1.84 18.29 6.77
N ILE A 95 1.67 17.94 5.49
CA ILE A 95 2.04 16.61 4.97
C ILE A 95 3.54 16.31 5.11
N ASP A 96 4.39 17.29 4.82
CA ASP A 96 5.84 17.10 4.90
C ASP A 96 6.31 16.98 6.37
N GLN A 97 5.71 17.78 7.25
CA GLN A 97 5.96 17.67 8.69
C GLN A 97 5.48 16.31 9.22
N ASN A 98 4.30 15.85 8.84
CA ASN A 98 3.74 14.61 9.36
C ASN A 98 4.44 13.36 8.83
N ILE A 99 5.03 13.41 7.63
CA ILE A 99 5.60 12.24 6.96
C ILE A 99 7.11 12.39 6.74
N GLY A 100 7.53 13.45 6.05
CA GLY A 100 8.90 13.67 5.58
C GLY A 100 9.93 13.63 6.70
N GLN A 101 9.66 14.29 7.83
CA GLN A 101 10.60 14.32 8.96
C GLN A 101 10.98 12.92 9.51
N TYR A 102 10.13 11.93 9.29
CA TYR A 102 10.31 10.57 9.80
C TYR A 102 10.80 9.61 8.72
N TYR A 103 10.32 9.79 7.48
CA TYR A 103 10.39 8.79 6.41
C TYR A 103 10.90 9.33 5.06
N ALA A 104 11.45 10.54 4.98
CA ALA A 104 11.98 11.12 3.73
C ALA A 104 12.95 10.17 2.99
N ASP A 105 13.82 9.45 3.71
CA ASP A 105 14.72 8.44 3.14
C ASP A 105 14.01 7.30 2.37
N PHE A 106 12.69 7.13 2.54
CA PHE A 106 11.89 6.11 1.89
C PHE A 106 11.04 6.65 0.71
N ILE A 107 11.02 7.97 0.46
CA ILE A 107 10.18 8.62 -0.55
C ILE A 107 11.03 9.06 -1.74
N HIS A 108 10.58 8.80 -2.97
CA HIS A 108 11.28 9.18 -4.19
C HIS A 108 10.33 9.49 -5.37
N PRO A 109 10.54 10.60 -6.09
CA PRO A 109 11.34 11.75 -5.68
C PRO A 109 10.77 12.33 -4.38
N TYR A 110 11.65 12.78 -3.48
CA TYR A 110 11.25 13.51 -2.29
C TYR A 110 11.55 14.99 -2.48
N LEU A 111 10.50 15.81 -2.45
CA LEU A 111 10.57 17.27 -2.71
C LEU A 111 10.32 18.10 -1.45
N GLY A 112 10.23 17.44 -0.28
CA GLY A 112 10.03 18.11 0.99
C GLY A 112 11.31 18.72 1.57
N SER A 113 11.20 19.22 2.79
CA SER A 113 12.23 20.05 3.44
C SER A 113 13.20 19.26 4.32
N TYR A 114 12.93 17.98 4.59
CA TYR A 114 13.75 17.16 5.50
C TYR A 114 14.90 16.45 4.76
N PRO A 115 16.02 16.15 5.44
CA PRO A 115 17.12 15.45 4.80
C PRO A 115 16.73 14.01 4.44
N ALA A 116 17.05 13.59 3.21
CA ALA A 116 16.86 12.22 2.71
C ALA A 116 18.18 11.59 2.19
N PRO A 117 19.29 11.64 2.94
CA PRO A 117 20.61 11.26 2.44
C PRO A 117 20.74 9.76 2.14
N ASN A 118 19.86 8.92 2.69
CA ASN A 118 19.88 7.47 2.52
C ASN A 118 18.81 6.97 1.54
N ASN A 119 18.18 7.87 0.78
CA ASN A 119 17.27 7.45 -0.28
C ASN A 119 18.05 6.79 -1.43
N PRO A 120 17.69 5.57 -1.86
CA PRO A 120 18.44 4.84 -2.88
C PRO A 120 18.07 5.22 -4.33
N GLY A 121 17.31 6.31 -4.54
CA GLY A 121 16.86 6.74 -5.87
C GLY A 121 15.59 6.06 -6.35
N PHE A 122 14.82 5.43 -5.46
CA PHE A 122 13.52 4.82 -5.78
C PHE A 122 12.60 4.77 -4.56
N ASN A 123 11.29 4.66 -4.80
CA ASN A 123 10.28 4.64 -3.74
C ASN A 123 10.39 3.39 -2.87
N ARG A 124 10.27 3.59 -1.56
CA ARG A 124 10.16 2.53 -0.54
C ARG A 124 9.05 2.84 0.47
N PHE A 125 8.22 3.85 0.22
CA PHE A 125 7.10 4.26 1.05
C PHE A 125 5.83 4.21 0.21
N TYR A 126 4.89 3.36 0.59
CA TYR A 126 3.68 3.06 -0.18
C TYR A 126 2.44 3.30 0.69
N PRO A 127 1.92 4.52 0.71
CA PRO A 127 0.78 4.86 1.54
C PRO A 127 -0.55 4.41 0.92
N ALA A 128 -1.41 3.80 1.73
CA ALA A 128 -2.86 3.81 1.49
C ALA A 128 -3.44 5.16 1.96
N LEU A 129 -4.58 5.56 1.40
CA LEU A 129 -5.33 6.73 1.86
C LEU A 129 -6.31 6.34 2.98
N GLY A 130 -6.31 7.14 4.06
CA GLY A 130 -7.32 7.11 5.11
C GLY A 130 -8.24 8.33 5.08
N ASN A 131 -9.21 8.37 5.98
CA ASN A 131 -10.19 9.47 5.99
C ASN A 131 -9.58 10.80 6.44
N HIS A 132 -8.48 10.78 7.20
CA HIS A 132 -7.76 12.01 7.57
C HIS A 132 -6.83 12.51 6.47
N ASP A 133 -6.60 11.75 5.40
CA ASP A 133 -5.85 12.20 4.23
C ASP A 133 -6.72 13.00 3.24
N TRP A 134 -8.04 13.02 3.44
CA TRP A 134 -8.99 13.80 2.66
C TRP A 134 -9.20 15.20 3.25
N ASN A 135 -9.07 16.22 2.40
CA ASN A 135 -9.46 17.58 2.72
C ASN A 135 -10.83 17.94 2.13
N SER A 136 -11.70 18.59 2.90
CA SER A 136 -13.04 18.97 2.43
C SER A 136 -13.08 20.00 1.30
N SER A 137 -12.02 20.78 1.14
CA SER A 137 -11.93 21.84 0.12
C SER A 137 -11.07 21.43 -1.09
N THR A 138 -10.06 20.59 -0.88
CA THR A 138 -9.08 20.22 -1.91
C THR A 138 -8.99 18.71 -2.19
N GLY A 139 -9.81 17.89 -1.54
CA GLY A 139 -9.80 16.45 -1.67
C GLY A 139 -8.44 15.85 -1.31
N TYR A 140 -7.94 14.94 -2.14
CA TYR A 140 -6.62 14.30 -1.98
C TYR A 140 -5.44 15.10 -2.55
N ALA A 141 -5.62 16.37 -2.91
CA ALA A 141 -4.60 17.14 -3.61
C ALA A 141 -3.25 17.18 -2.87
N ALA A 142 -3.24 17.22 -1.54
CA ALA A 142 -1.99 17.19 -0.76
C ALA A 142 -1.22 15.88 -0.98
N HIS A 143 -1.89 14.73 -0.88
CA HIS A 143 -1.29 13.42 -1.13
C HIS A 143 -0.79 13.29 -2.57
N LEU A 144 -1.64 13.62 -3.54
CA LEU A 144 -1.34 13.51 -4.98
C LEU A 144 -0.24 14.46 -5.44
N SER A 145 0.03 15.54 -4.69
CA SER A 145 1.13 16.47 -5.01
C SER A 145 2.43 16.10 -4.30
N TYR A 146 2.35 15.32 -3.22
CA TYR A 146 3.50 15.03 -2.35
C TYR A 146 4.21 13.73 -2.72
N PHE A 147 3.45 12.73 -3.20
CA PHE A 147 4.01 11.47 -3.64
C PHE A 147 4.06 11.36 -5.17
N THR A 148 4.78 10.35 -5.65
CA THR A 148 4.72 9.88 -7.03
C THR A 148 4.58 8.36 -6.98
N LEU A 149 3.34 7.88 -6.99
CA LEU A 149 3.01 6.47 -6.81
C LEU A 149 2.59 5.80 -8.13
N PRO A 150 2.53 4.46 -8.19
CA PRO A 150 1.94 3.78 -9.34
C PRO A 150 0.43 4.05 -9.49
N GLY A 151 -0.12 3.63 -10.63
CA GLY A 151 -1.55 3.67 -10.87
C GLY A 151 -2.10 5.10 -10.91
N ASN A 152 -3.23 5.32 -10.24
CA ASN A 152 -3.81 6.65 -10.07
C ASN A 152 -3.42 7.30 -8.74
N GLU A 153 -2.47 6.70 -8.02
CA GLU A 153 -1.93 7.14 -6.72
C GLU A 153 -2.92 7.16 -5.54
N ARG A 154 -4.21 6.93 -5.79
CA ARG A 154 -5.25 6.72 -4.76
C ARG A 154 -5.40 5.24 -4.42
N TYR A 155 -5.40 4.39 -5.46
CA TYR A 155 -5.31 2.94 -5.34
C TYR A 155 -4.42 2.40 -6.46
N TYR A 156 -3.58 1.42 -6.11
CA TYR A 156 -2.52 0.95 -6.99
C TYR A 156 -1.98 -0.40 -6.53
N GLU A 157 -1.16 -1.01 -7.38
CA GLU A 157 -0.47 -2.26 -7.06
C GLU A 157 1.06 -2.08 -7.12
N VAL A 158 1.79 -2.83 -6.29
CA VAL A 158 3.25 -2.83 -6.28
C VAL A 158 3.81 -4.20 -5.90
N LEU A 159 4.91 -4.60 -6.55
CA LEU A 159 5.67 -5.80 -6.18
C LEU A 159 6.78 -5.43 -5.21
N ILE A 160 6.79 -6.04 -4.02
CA ILE A 160 7.84 -5.91 -3.02
C ILE A 160 8.36 -7.30 -2.68
N GLY A 161 9.53 -7.65 -3.23
CA GLY A 161 10.04 -9.02 -3.14
C GLY A 161 9.05 -10.03 -3.76
N PRO A 162 8.70 -11.14 -3.07
CA PRO A 162 7.78 -12.15 -3.58
C PRO A 162 6.29 -11.79 -3.37
N ALA A 163 5.98 -10.59 -2.85
CA ALA A 163 4.64 -10.16 -2.52
C ALA A 163 4.11 -9.11 -3.50
N HIS A 164 2.90 -9.33 -3.99
CA HIS A 164 2.11 -8.36 -4.73
C HIS A 164 1.12 -7.67 -3.78
N TRP A 165 1.29 -6.36 -3.66
CA TRP A 165 0.53 -5.51 -2.77
C TRP A 165 -0.52 -4.75 -3.57
N PHE A 166 -1.75 -4.76 -3.10
CA PHE A 166 -2.87 -4.03 -3.66
C PHE A 166 -3.33 -3.01 -2.63
N ILE A 167 -3.00 -1.74 -2.87
CA ILE A 167 -3.28 -0.62 -1.99
C ILE A 167 -4.59 0.00 -2.42
N LEU A 168 -5.58 -0.01 -1.54
CA LEU A 168 -6.93 0.49 -1.81
C LEU A 168 -7.16 1.83 -1.12
N ASN A 169 -8.00 2.66 -1.74
CA ASN A 169 -8.65 3.78 -1.06
C ASN A 169 -10.02 3.34 -0.57
N SER A 170 -10.16 3.20 0.75
CA SER A 170 -11.41 2.82 1.41
C SER A 170 -12.22 3.98 1.96
N ASP A 171 -11.77 5.21 1.74
CA ASP A 171 -12.50 6.40 2.18
C ASP A 171 -13.76 6.62 1.31
N VAL A 172 -14.83 7.10 1.94
CA VAL A 172 -16.14 7.27 1.29
C VAL A 172 -16.11 8.31 0.18
N ASN A 173 -15.13 9.22 0.18
CA ASN A 173 -14.94 10.24 -0.84
C ASN A 173 -14.11 9.75 -2.04
N GLU A 174 -13.69 8.48 -2.10
CA GLU A 174 -13.02 7.93 -3.29
C GLU A 174 -13.93 8.02 -4.52
N PRO A 175 -13.53 8.78 -5.57
CA PRO A 175 -14.36 9.01 -6.75
C PRO A 175 -14.72 7.74 -7.52
N ASP A 176 -13.84 6.74 -7.55
CA ASP A 176 -14.07 5.47 -8.25
C ASP A 176 -14.90 4.47 -7.42
N GLY A 177 -15.31 4.88 -6.22
CA GLY A 177 -16.21 4.17 -5.31
C GLY A 177 -15.55 3.04 -4.50
N ILE A 178 -16.22 2.69 -3.40
CA ILE A 178 -15.75 1.68 -2.42
C ILE A 178 -16.69 0.46 -2.28
N THR A 179 -17.67 0.32 -3.18
CA THR A 179 -18.62 -0.80 -3.19
C THR A 179 -18.08 -1.98 -4.00
N ALA A 180 -18.67 -3.17 -3.85
CA ALA A 180 -18.23 -4.38 -4.56
C ALA A 180 -18.35 -4.28 -6.10
N SER A 181 -19.15 -3.34 -6.61
CA SER A 181 -19.33 -3.08 -8.04
C SER A 181 -18.65 -1.78 -8.51
N SER A 182 -17.81 -1.17 -7.66
CA SER A 182 -17.12 0.07 -7.99
C SER A 182 -16.01 -0.16 -9.02
N ALA A 183 -15.54 0.91 -9.67
CA ALA A 183 -14.46 0.81 -10.64
C ALA A 183 -13.17 0.29 -9.95
N GLN A 184 -12.90 0.75 -8.73
CA GLN A 184 -11.80 0.24 -7.91
C GLN A 184 -11.95 -1.27 -7.59
N ALA A 185 -13.16 -1.74 -7.24
CA ALA A 185 -13.37 -3.16 -6.93
C ALA A 185 -13.22 -4.06 -8.16
N LEU A 186 -13.67 -3.61 -9.33
CA LEU A 186 -13.48 -4.33 -10.60
C LEU A 186 -12.01 -4.36 -11.03
N TRP A 187 -11.28 -3.26 -10.82
CA TRP A 187 -9.84 -3.21 -10.99
C TRP A 187 -9.13 -4.22 -10.07
N LEU A 188 -9.46 -4.24 -8.77
CA LEU A 188 -8.85 -5.15 -7.81
C LEU A 188 -9.08 -6.63 -8.18
N GLN A 189 -10.31 -6.99 -8.57
CA GLN A 189 -10.62 -8.36 -9.01
C GLN A 189 -9.75 -8.78 -10.20
N SER A 190 -9.60 -7.89 -11.17
CA SER A 190 -8.78 -8.14 -12.36
C SER A 190 -7.29 -8.26 -12.01
N ALA A 191 -6.79 -7.37 -11.15
CA ALA A 191 -5.41 -7.34 -10.70
C ALA A 191 -5.03 -8.59 -9.88
N LEU A 192 -5.92 -9.02 -8.96
CA LEU A 192 -5.76 -10.26 -8.21
C LEU A 192 -5.74 -11.50 -9.11
N ALA A 193 -6.64 -11.57 -10.10
CA ALA A 193 -6.70 -12.69 -11.04
C ALA A 193 -5.46 -12.79 -11.94
N ALA A 194 -4.85 -11.66 -12.28
CA ALA A 194 -3.64 -11.60 -13.11
C ALA A 194 -2.35 -11.90 -12.33
N SER A 195 -2.38 -11.78 -11.00
CA SER A 195 -1.19 -11.89 -10.17
C SER A 195 -0.72 -13.34 -10.00
N THR A 196 0.56 -13.55 -10.22
CA THR A 196 1.24 -14.86 -10.03
C THR A 196 2.21 -14.86 -8.85
N ALA A 197 2.21 -13.80 -8.05
CA ALA A 197 3.09 -13.66 -6.88
C ALA A 197 2.78 -14.70 -5.80
N CYS A 198 3.80 -15.10 -5.04
CA CYS A 198 3.65 -16.06 -3.95
C CYS A 198 2.74 -15.53 -2.83
N TRP A 199 2.79 -14.22 -2.58
CA TRP A 199 1.93 -13.54 -1.62
C TRP A 199 1.13 -12.46 -2.32
N GLN A 200 -0.17 -12.40 -2.04
CA GLN A 200 -1.07 -11.35 -2.51
C GLN A 200 -1.65 -10.68 -1.27
N ILE A 201 -1.38 -9.38 -1.09
CA ILE A 201 -1.70 -8.65 0.14
C ILE A 201 -2.54 -7.44 -0.22
N VAL A 202 -3.74 -7.35 0.34
CA VAL A 202 -4.64 -6.21 0.17
C VAL A 202 -4.52 -5.29 1.39
N VAL A 203 -4.36 -4.00 1.14
CA VAL A 203 -4.21 -2.97 2.18
C VAL A 203 -5.32 -1.94 2.02
N LEU A 204 -5.97 -1.60 3.13
CA LEU A 204 -7.02 -0.60 3.22
C LEU A 204 -7.06 0.00 4.62
N HIS A 205 -7.62 1.21 4.72
CA HIS A 205 -7.73 1.94 5.98
C HIS A 205 -8.88 1.47 6.87
N HIS A 206 -10.09 1.39 6.31
CA HIS A 206 -11.26 0.95 7.06
C HIS A 206 -11.31 -0.59 7.13
N PRO A 207 -11.15 -1.19 8.33
CA PRO A 207 -11.05 -2.63 8.44
C PRO A 207 -12.41 -3.30 8.17
N PRO A 208 -12.45 -4.37 7.34
CA PRO A 208 -13.70 -5.12 7.10
C PRO A 208 -14.18 -5.86 8.36
N TYR A 209 -13.25 -6.15 9.28
CA TYR A 209 -13.52 -6.78 10.57
C TYR A 209 -12.75 -6.06 11.67
N SER A 210 -13.45 -5.58 12.69
CA SER A 210 -12.87 -5.03 13.91
C SER A 210 -13.75 -5.35 15.12
N SER A 211 -13.11 -5.68 16.24
CA SER A 211 -13.78 -5.86 17.53
C SER A 211 -13.88 -4.55 18.34
N SER A 212 -13.38 -3.42 17.81
CA SER A 212 -13.48 -2.12 18.46
C SER A 212 -14.82 -1.45 18.14
N ALA A 213 -15.52 -0.98 19.17
CA ALA A 213 -16.84 -0.34 19.04
C ALA A 213 -16.83 0.99 18.26
N GLY A 214 -15.64 1.57 18.02
CA GLY A 214 -15.46 2.87 17.38
C GLY A 214 -14.95 2.85 15.93
N MET A 215 -14.49 1.70 15.40
CA MET A 215 -13.93 1.61 14.03
C MET A 215 -14.64 0.65 13.10
N ALA A 216 -15.49 -0.25 13.62
CA ALA A 216 -16.48 -0.88 12.78
C ALA A 216 -17.50 0.20 12.40
N GLN A 217 -17.62 0.54 11.12
CA GLN A 217 -18.80 1.28 10.66
C GLN A 217 -20.02 0.55 11.24
N ARG A 218 -20.78 1.26 12.09
CA ARG A 218 -22.04 0.78 12.66
C ARG A 218 -22.81 0.11 11.54
N ARG A 219 -22.98 -1.22 11.59
CA ARG A 219 -23.64 -2.03 10.56
C ARG A 219 -24.75 -1.23 9.85
N PRO A 220 -24.51 -0.67 8.65
CA PRO A 220 -25.59 -0.23 7.81
C PRO A 220 -26.14 -1.50 7.17
N ARG A 221 -27.46 -1.68 7.23
CA ARG A 221 -28.13 -2.73 6.46
C ARG A 221 -27.80 -2.48 4.99
N ASN A 222 -27.11 -3.46 4.38
CA ASN A 222 -26.84 -3.61 2.95
C ASN A 222 -25.70 -2.74 2.37
N GLY A 223 -24.62 -3.37 1.87
CA GLY A 223 -23.87 -2.84 0.73
C GLY A 223 -22.35 -2.66 0.80
N HIS A 224 -21.65 -2.98 1.90
CA HIS A 224 -20.17 -2.90 1.94
C HIS A 224 -19.49 -4.18 1.43
N LEU A 225 -18.24 -4.02 1.00
CA LEU A 225 -17.32 -5.05 0.49
C LEU A 225 -17.25 -6.27 1.43
N GLN A 226 -18.21 -7.19 1.31
CA GLN A 226 -18.00 -8.57 1.68
C GLN A 226 -17.13 -9.14 0.56
N LEU A 227 -15.82 -9.18 0.81
CA LEU A 227 -15.02 -10.24 0.22
C LEU A 227 -15.57 -11.52 0.84
N GLY A 228 -16.62 -12.06 0.22
CA GLY A 228 -17.08 -13.41 0.51
C GLY A 228 -15.85 -14.28 0.40
N ALA A 229 -15.57 -15.05 1.45
CA ALA A 229 -14.61 -16.13 1.33
C ALA A 229 -14.96 -16.90 0.05
N PRO A 230 -14.01 -17.17 -0.86
CA PRO A 230 -14.26 -18.10 -1.93
C PRO A 230 -14.76 -19.38 -1.25
N THR A 231 -15.98 -19.79 -1.56
CA THR A 231 -16.36 -21.18 -1.41
C THR A 231 -15.46 -21.94 -2.37
N TRP A 232 -14.32 -22.42 -1.86
CA TRP A 232 -13.53 -23.46 -2.48
C TRP A 232 -14.27 -24.79 -2.33
#